data_AF-A0AAJ3CCW8-F1
#
_entry.id   AF-A0AAJ3CCW8-F1
#
_cell.length_a   1.000
_cell.length_b   1.000
_cell.length_c   1.000
_cell.angle_alpha   90.00
_cell.angle_beta   90.00
_cell.angle_gamma   90.00
#
_symmetry.space_group_name_H-M   'P 1'
#
loop_
_entity.id
_entity.type
_entity.pdbx_description
1 polymer ?
#
loop_
_entity_poly.entity_id
_entity_poly.type
_entity_poly.pdbx_seq_one_letter_code
_entity_poly.pdbx_strand_id
1 'polypeptide(L)'
;MMMLLFPAGLAALAALVLPLLIHLARRSEHRPTDFAALRWLRALPRPRHRVRFDEWPLLLVRLVLLAALAVLLAEPALRDHDDARPRIAVSPGVDLATVRLRARAADAQWVWLAPGFPPIDAQTPAPAVPAGSTATATSLLRELDASLPAASTLGVIVPAQWGRLDAQRLQLGRHVEWQVAPGRSPVPADAPPAPLRLQVIADDAAAPALRYLRAVHAAWATPGALPVSTPETAVPTRWAPGTLVVWLPQRAPPASVIAWATAGSKLLLAADTPLPLSLNAPLQPLLRDAQGARVLDAAALGRGHVLRWAAPLQPQPLPALLDADFPTRLQEALQPRPTPQRAVAQAVRPVRGPAIRLSIDPQPLAPWLIGLVLLLLGIERWLATGPRRGRAA
;
A
#
# COMPACT_ATOMS: atom_id res chain seq x y z
N MET A 1 -8.59 15.51 21.58
CA MET A 1 -8.82 16.96 21.73
C MET A 1 -9.48 17.51 20.46
N MET A 2 -10.45 18.41 20.58
CA MET A 2 -11.06 19.09 19.43
C MET A 2 -10.19 20.27 19.00
N MET A 3 -9.96 20.44 17.70
CA MET A 3 -9.36 21.66 17.14
C MET A 3 -10.16 22.15 15.92
N LEU A 4 -9.90 23.39 15.50
CA LEU A 4 -10.43 23.97 14.27
C LEU A 4 -9.28 24.14 13.28
N LEU A 5 -9.37 23.52 12.11
CA LEU A 5 -8.35 23.67 11.06
C LEU A 5 -8.44 25.04 10.38
N PHE A 6 -9.65 25.60 10.31
CA PHE A 6 -9.90 26.92 9.72
C PHE A 6 -10.75 27.80 10.63
N PRO A 7 -10.22 28.32 11.75
CA PRO A 7 -11.02 29.06 12.74
C PRO A 7 -11.74 30.30 12.17
N ALA A 8 -11.23 30.87 11.08
CA ALA A 8 -11.87 31.99 10.36
C ALA A 8 -13.25 31.64 9.78
N GLY A 9 -13.56 30.35 9.55
CA GLY A 9 -14.87 29.89 9.09
C GLY A 9 -16.02 30.28 10.03
N LEU A 10 -15.75 30.45 11.33
CA LEU A 10 -16.74 30.92 12.30
C LEU A 10 -17.24 32.35 12.02
N ALA A 11 -16.51 33.15 11.24
CA ALA A 11 -17.00 34.47 10.81
C ALA A 11 -18.32 34.39 10.02
N ALA A 12 -18.61 33.25 9.39
CA ALA A 12 -19.87 33.01 8.69
C ALA A 12 -21.10 33.05 9.64
N LEU A 13 -20.93 32.95 10.96
CA LEU A 13 -22.01 33.15 11.93
C LEU A 13 -22.64 34.55 11.83
N ALA A 14 -21.93 35.54 11.28
CA ALA A 14 -22.50 36.86 11.00
C ALA A 14 -23.73 36.79 10.05
N ALA A 15 -23.82 35.77 9.20
CA ALA A 15 -24.97 35.55 8.32
C ALA A 15 -26.28 35.29 9.06
N LEU A 16 -26.24 34.89 10.34
CA LEU A 16 -27.42 34.69 11.19
C LEU A 16 -28.23 35.98 11.40
N VAL A 17 -27.59 37.14 11.27
CA VAL A 17 -28.24 38.45 11.38
C VAL A 17 -29.27 38.63 10.25
N LEU A 18 -29.02 38.10 9.06
CA LEU A 18 -29.86 38.30 7.89
C LEU A 18 -31.30 37.74 8.05
N PRO A 19 -31.51 36.44 8.37
CA PRO A 19 -32.85 35.91 8.59
C PRO A 19 -33.56 36.54 9.79
N LEU A 20 -32.82 36.95 10.82
CA LEU A 20 -33.38 37.67 11.96
C LEU A 20 -33.94 39.03 11.53
N LEU A 21 -33.15 39.82 10.79
CA LEU A 21 -33.59 41.11 10.25
C LEU A 21 -34.78 40.97 9.29
N ILE A 22 -34.75 39.96 8.39
CA ILE A 22 -35.87 39.69 7.47
C ILE A 22 -37.14 39.34 8.26
N HIS A 23 -37.01 38.54 9.32
CA HIS A 23 -38.15 38.17 10.15
C HIS A 23 -38.74 39.37 10.90
N LEU A 24 -37.88 40.25 11.45
CA LEU A 24 -38.33 41.50 12.08
C LEU A 24 -38.95 42.48 11.06
N ALA A 25 -38.43 42.50 9.82
CA ALA A 25 -38.90 43.38 8.74
C ALA A 25 -40.18 42.88 8.07
N ARG A 26 -40.48 41.58 8.15
CA ARG A 26 -41.71 40.97 7.62
C ARG A 26 -42.91 41.40 8.47
N ARG A 27 -43.33 42.64 8.24
CA ARG A 27 -44.61 43.19 8.69
C ARG A 27 -45.71 42.26 8.17
N SER A 28 -46.69 41.95 9.02
CA SER A 28 -47.86 41.18 8.62
C SER A 28 -48.60 41.92 7.51
N GLU A 29 -48.38 41.50 6.26
CA GLU A 29 -49.20 41.86 5.11
C GLU A 29 -50.59 41.30 5.38
N HIS A 30 -51.42 42.10 6.06
CA HIS A 30 -52.84 41.88 6.07
C HIS A 30 -53.27 42.14 4.62
N ARG A 31 -53.44 41.09 3.82
CA ARG A 31 -54.12 41.22 2.54
C ARG A 31 -55.53 41.69 2.88
N PRO A 32 -55.92 42.93 2.51
CA PRO A 32 -57.31 43.33 2.68
C PRO A 32 -58.12 42.42 1.76
N THR A 33 -58.84 41.48 2.36
CA THR A 33 -59.86 40.73 1.65
C THR A 33 -61.07 41.65 1.52
N ASP A 34 -61.46 41.92 0.27
CA ASP A 34 -62.59 42.79 -0.01
C ASP A 34 -63.89 42.08 0.35
N PHE A 35 -64.34 42.27 1.59
CA PHE A 35 -65.56 41.66 2.10
C PHE A 35 -66.72 42.64 1.90
N ALA A 36 -67.56 42.37 0.90
CA ALA A 36 -68.62 43.27 0.43
C ALA A 36 -69.59 43.75 1.51
N ALA A 37 -69.72 43.04 2.64
CA ALA A 37 -70.60 43.40 3.75
C ALA A 37 -70.01 44.44 4.73
N LEU A 38 -68.70 44.70 4.69
CA LEU A 38 -68.04 45.66 5.60
C LEU A 38 -68.17 47.12 5.16
N ARG A 39 -68.68 47.40 3.96
CA ARG A 39 -68.86 48.78 3.44
C ARG A 39 -69.77 49.66 4.30
N TRP A 40 -70.59 49.08 5.20
CA TRP A 40 -71.49 49.82 6.09
C TRP A 40 -70.97 49.90 7.54
N LEU A 41 -69.82 49.29 7.84
CA LEU A 41 -69.23 49.26 9.17
C LEU A 41 -68.22 50.40 9.34
N ARG A 42 -68.64 51.54 9.90
CA ARG A 42 -67.74 52.64 10.30
C ARG A 42 -67.10 52.34 11.66
N ALA A 43 -66.00 51.60 11.65
CA ALA A 43 -65.09 51.56 12.78
C ALA A 43 -63.65 51.64 12.25
N LEU A 44 -62.91 52.67 12.64
CA LEU A 44 -61.46 52.71 12.45
C LEU A 44 -60.81 51.89 13.58
N PRO A 45 -60.29 50.68 13.33
CA PRO A 45 -59.58 49.95 14.35
C PRO A 45 -58.23 50.63 14.58
N ARG A 46 -57.91 50.93 15.85
CA ARG A 46 -56.57 51.45 16.22
C ARG A 46 -55.53 50.34 15.96
N PRO A 47 -54.50 50.57 15.13
CA PRO A 47 -53.50 49.55 14.84
C PRO A 47 -52.70 49.24 16.11
N ARG A 48 -52.96 48.08 16.70
CA ARG A 48 -52.12 47.56 17.79
C ARG A 48 -50.94 46.82 17.17
N HIS A 49 -49.83 47.55 17.05
CA HIS A 49 -48.52 46.99 16.74
C HIS A 49 -48.09 46.02 17.85
N ARG A 50 -48.23 44.71 17.63
CA ARG A 50 -47.57 43.69 18.43
C ARG A 50 -46.75 42.82 17.51
N VAL A 51 -45.46 42.72 17.79
CA VAL A 51 -44.55 41.81 17.11
C VAL A 51 -45.00 40.39 17.48
N ARG A 52 -45.62 39.68 16.54
CA ARG A 52 -45.99 38.27 16.72
C ARG A 52 -45.04 37.43 15.89
N PHE A 53 -44.31 36.54 16.57
CA PHE A 53 -43.36 35.60 15.94
C PHE A 53 -44.14 34.44 15.30
N ASP A 54 -44.83 34.71 14.18
CA ASP A 54 -45.42 33.64 13.37
C ASP A 54 -44.28 32.87 12.67
N GLU A 55 -44.32 31.54 12.63
CA GLU A 55 -43.28 30.66 12.02
C GLU A 55 -41.94 30.53 12.79
N TRP A 56 -41.90 30.79 14.11
CA TRP A 56 -40.67 30.65 14.93
C TRP A 56 -39.93 29.29 14.78
N PRO A 57 -40.60 28.13 14.63
CA PRO A 57 -39.90 26.87 14.37
C PRO A 57 -39.07 26.88 13.07
N LEU A 58 -39.57 27.51 12.01
CA LEU A 58 -38.87 27.61 10.72
C LEU A 58 -37.67 28.55 10.82
N LEU A 59 -37.81 29.68 11.53
CA LEU A 59 -36.71 30.59 11.84
C LEU A 59 -35.59 29.87 12.60
N LEU A 60 -35.95 29.12 13.66
CA LEU A 60 -34.99 28.38 14.47
C LEU A 60 -34.20 27.38 13.61
N VAL A 61 -34.87 26.60 12.76
CA VAL A 61 -34.20 25.65 11.85
C VAL A 61 -33.26 26.38 10.89
N ARG A 62 -33.65 27.53 10.34
CA ARG A 62 -32.80 28.33 9.45
C ARG A 62 -31.55 28.87 10.15
N LEU A 63 -31.68 29.30 11.41
CA LEU A 63 -30.54 29.73 12.22
C LEU A 63 -29.61 28.57 12.52
N VAL A 64 -30.15 27.42 12.92
CA VAL A 64 -29.35 26.21 13.19
C VAL A 64 -28.65 25.72 11.93
N LEU A 65 -29.31 25.78 10.76
CA LEU A 65 -28.71 25.43 9.46
C LEU A 65 -27.50 26.31 9.12
N LEU A 66 -27.65 27.64 9.26
CA LEU A 66 -26.55 28.58 9.00
C LEU A 66 -25.41 28.42 10.02
N ALA A 67 -25.73 28.16 11.29
CA ALA A 67 -24.73 27.88 12.31
C ALA A 67 -23.97 26.59 12.02
N ALA A 68 -24.66 25.52 11.62
CA ALA A 68 -24.04 24.26 11.22
C ALA A 68 -23.14 24.43 9.98
N LEU A 69 -23.55 25.26 9.02
CA LEU A 69 -22.73 25.61 7.86
C LEU A 69 -21.47 26.39 8.25
N ALA A 70 -21.58 27.35 9.18
CA ALA A 70 -20.43 28.08 9.69
C ALA A 70 -19.45 27.16 10.45
N VAL A 71 -19.97 26.21 11.23
CA VAL A 71 -19.15 25.19 11.89
C VAL A 71 -18.50 24.27 10.87
N LEU A 72 -19.21 23.86 9.81
CA LEU A 72 -18.64 23.06 8.72
C LEU A 72 -17.47 23.79 8.03
N LEU A 73 -17.63 25.10 7.76
CA LEU A 73 -16.56 25.94 7.19
C LEU A 73 -15.37 26.13 8.14
N ALA A 74 -15.57 25.97 9.45
CA ALA A 74 -14.49 26.07 10.43
C ALA A 74 -13.61 24.80 10.49
N GLU A 75 -13.98 23.76 9.75
CA GLU A 75 -13.31 22.46 9.66
C GLU A 75 -12.90 21.91 11.05
N PRO A 76 -13.87 21.58 11.92
CA PRO A 76 -13.58 20.97 13.20
C PRO A 76 -12.98 19.59 12.98
N ALA A 77 -11.89 19.32 13.68
CA ALA A 77 -11.16 18.08 13.59
C ALA A 77 -10.87 17.51 14.97
N LEU A 78 -10.96 16.19 15.07
CA LEU A 78 -10.63 15.39 16.23
C LEU A 78 -9.15 15.00 16.14
N ARG A 79 -8.36 15.41 17.12
CA ARG A 79 -7.03 14.84 17.34
C ARG A 79 -7.11 13.80 18.45
N ASP A 80 -6.52 12.63 18.24
CA ASP A 80 -6.34 11.68 19.33
C ASP A 80 -5.51 12.32 20.45
N HIS A 81 -5.81 11.95 21.69
CA HIS A 81 -4.97 12.40 22.81
C HIS A 81 -3.59 11.76 22.69
N ASP A 82 -2.54 12.54 22.98
CA ASP A 82 -1.18 12.03 23.11
C ASP A 82 -1.14 11.04 24.29
N ASP A 83 -1.32 9.76 24.00
CA ASP A 83 -1.23 8.69 24.97
C ASP A 83 0.25 8.45 25.29
N ALA A 84 0.70 9.02 26.40
CA ALA A 84 2.08 8.91 26.86
C ALA A 84 2.38 7.57 27.55
N ARG A 85 1.43 6.62 27.58
CA ARG A 85 1.65 5.31 28.20
C ARG A 85 2.86 4.59 27.59
N PRO A 86 3.63 3.84 28.40
CA PRO A 86 4.68 2.97 27.89
C PRO A 86 4.14 2.01 26.82
N ARG A 87 4.88 1.84 25.72
CA ARG A 87 4.49 0.95 24.63
C ARG A 87 5.42 -0.25 24.58
N ILE A 88 4.87 -1.45 24.47
CA ILE A 88 5.63 -2.69 24.27
C ILE A 88 5.26 -3.26 22.92
N ALA A 89 6.19 -3.20 21.98
CA ALA A 89 6.04 -3.79 20.65
C ALA A 89 6.56 -5.23 20.65
N VAL A 90 5.71 -6.18 20.24
CA VAL A 90 6.10 -7.60 20.13
C VAL A 90 6.11 -8.00 18.66
N SER A 91 7.23 -8.53 18.19
CA SER A 91 7.32 -9.06 16.83
C SER A 91 6.66 -10.44 16.72
N PRO A 92 5.93 -10.73 15.62
CA PRO A 92 5.39 -12.06 15.37
C PRO A 92 6.46 -13.16 15.43
N GLY A 93 6.07 -14.35 15.89
CA GLY A 93 6.98 -15.50 16.02
C GLY A 93 7.63 -15.65 17.40
N VAL A 94 7.20 -14.83 18.35
CA VAL A 94 7.54 -14.90 19.79
C VAL A 94 6.41 -15.58 20.55
N ASP A 95 6.75 -16.41 21.53
CA ASP A 95 5.78 -16.98 22.47
C ASP A 95 5.35 -15.94 23.53
N LEU A 96 4.11 -15.43 23.40
CA LEU A 96 3.55 -14.43 24.29
C LEU A 96 3.42 -14.90 25.74
N ALA A 97 3.17 -16.20 25.98
CA ALA A 97 3.01 -16.73 27.33
C ALA A 97 4.30 -16.59 28.13
N THR A 98 5.44 -16.98 27.54
CA THR A 98 6.76 -16.83 28.15
C THR A 98 7.14 -15.36 28.37
N VAL A 99 6.75 -14.48 27.44
CA VAL A 99 7.10 -13.05 27.49
C VAL A 99 6.32 -12.31 28.57
N ARG A 100 5.01 -12.54 28.68
CA ARG A 100 4.17 -11.90 29.72
C ARG A 100 4.60 -12.26 31.14
N LEU A 101 5.14 -13.46 31.35
CA LEU A 101 5.70 -13.87 32.63
C LEU A 101 6.97 -13.09 33.02
N ARG A 102 7.74 -12.60 32.03
CA ARG A 102 9.00 -11.87 32.24
C ARG A 102 8.85 -10.35 32.22
N ALA A 103 7.93 -9.83 31.41
CA ALA A 103 7.74 -8.40 31.23
C ALA A 103 6.82 -7.84 32.32
N ARG A 104 7.41 -7.14 33.30
CA ARG A 104 6.66 -6.35 34.29
C ARG A 104 6.40 -4.95 33.77
N ALA A 105 5.22 -4.73 33.21
CA ALA A 105 4.67 -3.39 33.06
C ALA A 105 3.14 -3.46 33.14
N ALA A 106 2.60 -3.19 34.33
CA ALA A 106 1.17 -3.27 34.60
C ALA A 106 0.33 -2.28 33.77
N ASP A 107 0.93 -1.15 33.36
CA ASP A 107 0.25 -0.07 32.61
C ASP A 107 0.76 0.13 31.17
N ALA A 108 1.59 -0.79 30.65
CA ALA A 108 2.08 -0.67 29.27
C ALA A 108 1.02 -1.15 28.27
N GLN A 109 0.94 -0.46 27.13
CA GLN A 109 0.17 -0.91 25.99
C GLN A 109 0.99 -1.86 25.13
N TRP A 110 0.50 -3.09 24.99
CA TRP A 110 1.13 -4.11 24.17
C TRP A 110 0.57 -4.05 22.76
N VAL A 111 1.46 -4.02 21.76
CA VAL A 111 1.09 -3.96 20.35
C VAL A 111 1.91 -4.94 19.53
N TRP A 112 1.29 -5.51 18.51
CA TRP A 112 2.01 -6.31 17.53
C TRP A 112 2.83 -5.40 16.61
N LEU A 113 4.06 -5.82 16.30
CA LEU A 113 4.86 -5.21 15.25
C LEU A 113 4.37 -5.71 13.89
N ALA A 114 3.22 -5.16 13.48
CA ALA A 114 2.52 -5.43 12.23
C ALA A 114 1.88 -4.11 11.73
N PRO A 115 1.50 -4.01 10.44
CA PRO A 115 0.83 -2.83 9.93
C PRO A 115 -0.38 -2.43 10.78
N GLY A 116 -0.46 -1.16 11.16
CA GLY A 116 -1.52 -0.62 12.03
C GLY A 116 -1.36 -0.89 13.54
N PHE A 117 -0.28 -1.58 13.96
CA PHE A 117 0.08 -1.84 15.36
C PHE A 117 -1.09 -2.34 16.23
N PRO A 118 -1.76 -3.46 15.85
CA PRO A 118 -2.94 -3.91 16.57
C PRO A 118 -2.59 -4.27 18.03
N PRO A 119 -3.46 -3.94 18.99
CA PRO A 119 -3.22 -4.23 20.40
C PRO A 119 -3.14 -5.75 20.66
N ILE A 120 -2.33 -6.14 21.64
CA ILE A 120 -2.20 -7.54 22.07
C ILE A 120 -3.02 -7.75 23.34
N ASP A 121 -4.24 -8.27 23.19
CA ASP A 121 -5.03 -8.77 24.32
C ASP A 121 -4.74 -10.25 24.63
N ALA A 122 -5.44 -10.84 25.59
CA ALA A 122 -5.21 -12.23 26.01
C ALA A 122 -5.50 -13.27 24.92
N GLN A 123 -6.25 -12.90 23.87
CA GLN A 123 -6.85 -13.82 22.91
C GLN A 123 -6.49 -13.50 21.45
N THR A 124 -5.84 -12.36 21.17
CA THR A 124 -5.48 -11.92 19.82
C THR A 124 -4.33 -12.77 19.30
N PRO A 125 -4.56 -13.60 18.25
CA PRO A 125 -3.48 -14.36 17.63
C PRO A 125 -2.49 -13.42 16.94
N ALA A 126 -1.27 -13.90 16.72
CA ALA A 126 -0.27 -13.14 15.96
C ALA A 126 -0.80 -12.87 14.53
N PRO A 127 -0.75 -11.62 14.04
CA PRO A 127 -1.21 -11.30 12.71
C PRO A 127 -0.38 -12.04 11.66
N ALA A 128 -1.06 -12.67 10.71
CA ALA A 128 -0.41 -13.25 9.54
C ALA A 128 0.15 -12.14 8.65
N VAL A 129 1.36 -12.32 8.14
CA VAL A 129 1.93 -11.39 7.15
C VAL A 129 1.21 -11.62 5.82
N PRO A 130 0.51 -10.62 5.25
CA PRO A 130 -0.19 -10.80 3.98
C PRO A 130 0.80 -11.14 2.86
N ALA A 131 0.44 -12.08 1.99
CA ALA A 131 1.20 -12.38 0.79
C ALA A 131 1.29 -11.11 -0.09
N GLY A 132 2.51 -10.64 -0.35
CA GLY A 132 2.76 -9.41 -1.14
C GLY A 132 2.97 -8.13 -0.32
N SER A 133 2.89 -8.16 1.01
CA SER A 133 3.28 -7.01 1.83
C SER A 133 4.76 -6.67 1.62
N THR A 134 5.11 -5.41 1.35
CA THR A 134 6.50 -4.94 1.23
C THR A 134 7.07 -4.40 2.55
N ALA A 135 6.23 -4.26 3.57
CA ALA A 135 6.63 -3.72 4.86
C ALA A 135 7.65 -4.64 5.56
N THR A 136 8.78 -4.06 5.94
CA THR A 136 9.81 -4.72 6.73
C THR A 136 9.58 -4.46 8.22
N ALA A 137 9.98 -5.40 9.07
CA ALA A 137 9.83 -5.29 10.53
C ALA A 137 10.58 -4.06 11.09
N THR A 138 11.72 -3.73 10.50
CA THR A 138 12.52 -2.54 10.82
C THR A 138 11.86 -1.24 10.38
N SER A 139 11.17 -1.22 9.24
CA SER A 139 10.38 -0.05 8.81
C SER A 139 9.19 0.18 9.74
N LEU A 140 8.47 -0.88 10.11
CA LEU A 140 7.36 -0.80 11.07
C LEU A 140 7.82 -0.28 12.44
N LEU A 141 9.01 -0.68 12.88
CA LEU A 141 9.52 -0.21 14.16
C LEU A 141 9.91 1.29 14.13
N ARG A 142 10.44 1.77 13.00
CA ARG A 142 10.70 3.20 12.77
C ARG A 142 9.40 4.02 12.74
N GLU A 143 8.36 3.50 12.09
CA GLU A 143 7.03 4.10 12.07
C GLU A 143 6.41 4.18 13.47
N LEU A 144 6.54 3.10 14.26
CA LEU A 144 6.08 3.11 15.65
C LEU A 144 6.84 4.13 16.50
N ASP A 145 8.17 4.17 16.40
CA ASP A 145 8.98 5.16 17.12
C ASP A 145 8.61 6.61 16.74
N ALA A 146 8.36 6.86 15.47
CA ALA A 146 8.01 8.19 14.98
C ALA A 146 6.57 8.62 15.32
N SER A 147 5.64 7.68 15.49
CA SER A 147 4.25 7.98 15.86
C SER A 147 4.04 8.20 17.36
N LEU A 148 4.98 7.74 18.20
CA LEU A 148 4.87 7.84 19.65
C LEU A 148 5.20 9.26 20.17
N PRO A 149 4.45 9.78 21.18
CA PRO A 149 4.77 11.04 21.85
C PRO A 149 6.19 11.05 22.44
N ALA A 150 6.78 12.24 22.64
CA ALA A 150 8.17 12.33 23.13
C ALA A 150 8.37 11.76 24.54
N ALA A 151 7.32 11.78 25.37
CA ALA A 151 7.36 11.32 26.76
C ALA A 151 7.18 9.80 26.92
N SER A 152 6.76 9.07 25.88
CA SER A 152 6.50 7.64 26.00
C SER A 152 7.77 6.80 25.85
N THR A 153 7.89 5.76 26.69
CA THR A 153 8.95 4.76 26.58
C THR A 153 8.53 3.63 25.64
N LEU A 154 9.51 3.04 24.95
CA LEU A 154 9.28 1.96 24.00
C LEU A 154 10.13 0.74 24.39
N GLY A 155 9.46 -0.34 24.75
CA GLY A 155 10.03 -1.68 24.86
C GLY A 155 9.78 -2.47 23.59
N VAL A 156 10.76 -3.25 23.14
CA VAL A 156 10.66 -4.06 21.93
C VAL A 156 11.11 -5.48 22.22
N ILE A 157 10.22 -6.43 21.95
CA ILE A 157 10.46 -7.86 22.09
C ILE A 157 10.46 -8.50 20.71
N VAL A 158 11.60 -9.07 20.34
CA VAL A 158 11.80 -9.72 19.04
C VAL A 158 12.23 -11.18 19.20
N PRO A 159 11.92 -12.05 18.22
CA PRO A 159 12.41 -13.41 18.21
C PRO A 159 13.92 -13.47 17.96
N ALA A 160 14.60 -14.50 18.45
CA ALA A 160 16.05 -14.68 18.27
C ALA A 160 16.49 -14.66 16.79
N GLN A 161 15.69 -15.26 15.91
CA GLN A 161 15.82 -15.12 14.45
C GLN A 161 14.77 -14.13 13.94
N TRP A 162 15.14 -12.86 13.84
CA TRP A 162 14.24 -11.78 13.45
C TRP A 162 14.33 -11.50 11.95
N GLY A 163 13.19 -11.31 11.28
CA GLY A 163 13.14 -11.30 9.83
C GLY A 163 12.08 -10.44 9.15
N ARG A 164 12.22 -10.36 7.82
CA ARG A 164 11.80 -9.29 6.90
C ARG A 164 12.48 -7.96 7.24
N LEU A 165 13.80 -7.94 7.19
CA LEU A 165 14.62 -6.74 7.43
C LEU A 165 14.90 -6.02 6.10
N ASP A 166 15.20 -4.72 6.19
CA ASP A 166 15.53 -3.86 5.03
C ASP A 166 17.04 -3.70 4.78
N ALA A 167 17.87 -4.50 5.45
CA ALA A 167 19.34 -4.42 5.41
C ALA A 167 19.93 -3.05 5.81
N GLN A 168 19.14 -2.15 6.42
CA GLN A 168 19.64 -0.90 6.98
C GLN A 168 19.93 -1.06 8.48
N ARG A 169 20.87 -0.27 8.99
CA ARG A 169 21.10 -0.20 10.43
C ARG A 169 19.89 0.43 11.10
N LEU A 170 19.26 -0.29 12.03
CA LEU A 170 18.09 0.20 12.76
C LEU A 170 18.47 1.41 13.62
N GLN A 171 17.87 2.56 13.30
CA GLN A 171 18.06 3.81 14.02
C GLN A 171 16.71 4.30 14.55
N LEU A 172 16.64 4.58 15.85
CA LEU A 172 15.43 5.06 16.53
C LEU A 172 15.74 6.37 17.27
N GLY A 173 14.76 7.27 17.32
CA GLY A 173 14.85 8.58 17.97
C GLY A 173 14.89 8.51 19.50
N ARG A 174 14.40 7.41 20.08
CA ARG A 174 14.39 7.17 21.54
C ARG A 174 15.22 5.96 21.95
N HIS A 175 15.56 5.90 23.24
CA HIS A 175 16.15 4.70 23.81
C HIS A 175 15.08 3.60 23.91
N VAL A 176 15.42 2.39 23.46
CA VAL A 176 14.52 1.25 23.44
C VAL A 176 15.02 0.14 24.34
N GLU A 177 14.14 -0.37 25.18
CA GLU A 177 14.39 -1.60 25.92
C GLU A 177 14.29 -2.79 24.98
N TRP A 178 15.43 -3.27 24.51
CA TRP A 178 15.52 -4.35 23.54
C TRP A 178 15.59 -5.71 24.23
N GLN A 179 14.59 -6.57 24.00
CA GLN A 179 14.52 -7.91 24.56
C GLN A 179 14.44 -8.95 23.45
N VAL A 180 15.28 -9.98 23.57
CA VAL A 180 15.29 -11.10 22.61
C VAL A 180 14.64 -12.31 23.28
N ALA A 181 13.58 -12.82 22.66
CA ALA A 181 12.86 -14.01 23.10
C ALA A 181 13.18 -15.20 22.18
N PRO A 182 13.10 -16.45 22.67
CA PRO A 182 13.20 -17.61 21.80
C PRO A 182 12.07 -17.58 20.77
N GLY A 183 12.41 -17.86 19.51
CA GLY A 183 11.45 -17.81 18.42
C GLY A 183 12.09 -17.46 17.09
N ARG A 184 11.25 -17.46 16.04
CA ARG A 184 11.63 -17.09 14.67
C ARG A 184 10.50 -16.33 14.01
N SER A 185 10.82 -15.21 13.36
CA SER A 185 9.79 -14.46 12.64
C SER A 185 9.16 -15.32 11.54
N PRO A 186 7.82 -15.26 11.39
CA PRO A 186 7.14 -15.89 10.28
C PRO A 186 7.57 -15.16 9.01
N VAL A 187 8.42 -15.83 8.24
CA VAL A 187 8.78 -15.45 6.88
C VAL A 187 8.15 -16.52 6.00
N PRO A 188 7.49 -16.16 4.89
CA PRO A 188 7.04 -17.16 3.92
C PRO A 188 8.17 -18.14 3.68
N ALA A 189 7.90 -19.44 3.79
CA ALA A 189 8.93 -20.42 3.48
C ALA A 189 9.37 -20.15 2.03
N ASP A 190 10.65 -19.84 1.84
CA ASP A 190 11.20 -19.78 0.49
C ASP A 190 11.01 -21.19 -0.08
N ALA A 191 10.10 -21.32 -1.05
CA ALA A 191 10.00 -22.55 -1.80
C ALA A 191 11.39 -22.81 -2.39
N PRO A 192 11.97 -24.02 -2.21
CA PRO A 192 13.26 -24.31 -2.80
C PRO A 192 13.17 -23.97 -4.29
N PRO A 193 14.11 -23.17 -4.82
CA PRO A 193 14.05 -22.80 -6.22
C PRO A 193 14.00 -24.08 -7.06
N ALA A 194 13.07 -24.14 -8.01
CA ALA A 194 12.98 -25.28 -8.91
C ALA A 194 14.37 -25.49 -9.55
N PRO A 195 14.84 -26.75 -9.65
CA PRO A 195 16.14 -27.03 -10.23
C PRO A 195 16.19 -26.44 -11.64
N LEU A 196 17.27 -25.71 -11.96
CA LEU A 196 17.46 -25.15 -13.30
C LEU A 196 17.58 -26.31 -14.29
N ARG A 197 16.64 -26.41 -15.22
CA ARG A 197 16.71 -27.40 -16.30
C ARG A 197 16.98 -26.68 -17.60
N LEU A 198 17.93 -27.17 -18.39
CA LEU A 198 18.18 -26.64 -19.73
C LEU A 198 17.47 -27.50 -20.76
N GLN A 199 16.77 -26.86 -21.69
CA GLN A 199 16.28 -27.47 -22.92
C GLN A 199 16.81 -26.66 -24.10
N VAL A 200 17.56 -27.29 -25.00
CA VAL A 200 18.08 -26.58 -26.18
C VAL A 200 17.23 -26.92 -27.39
N ILE A 201 16.84 -25.89 -28.12
CA ILE A 201 16.28 -26.00 -29.45
C ILE A 201 17.36 -25.55 -30.42
N ALA A 202 17.75 -26.44 -31.33
CA ALA A 202 18.85 -26.24 -32.26
C ALA A 202 18.51 -26.78 -33.64
N ASP A 203 19.05 -26.14 -34.67
CA ASP A 203 19.18 -26.68 -36.03
C ASP A 203 20.64 -27.14 -36.25
N ASP A 204 20.93 -27.70 -37.43
CA ASP A 204 22.27 -28.19 -37.77
C ASP A 204 23.34 -27.08 -37.72
N ALA A 205 22.95 -25.83 -37.97
CA ALA A 205 23.84 -24.66 -37.93
C ALA A 205 24.31 -24.29 -36.51
N ALA A 206 23.61 -24.75 -35.47
CA ALA A 206 23.92 -24.45 -34.08
C ALA A 206 25.00 -25.36 -33.45
N ALA A 207 25.62 -26.25 -34.23
CA ALA A 207 26.62 -27.22 -33.76
C ALA A 207 27.77 -26.60 -32.92
N PRO A 208 28.36 -25.44 -33.27
CA PRO A 208 29.42 -24.82 -32.46
C PRO A 208 28.95 -24.38 -31.07
N ALA A 209 27.74 -23.83 -30.97
CA ALA A 209 27.15 -23.34 -29.73
C ALA A 209 26.81 -24.48 -28.76
N LEU A 210 26.38 -25.63 -29.30
CA LEU A 210 26.05 -26.82 -28.50
C LEU A 210 27.22 -27.32 -27.65
N ARG A 211 28.46 -27.16 -28.12
CA ARG A 211 29.66 -27.55 -27.34
C ARG A 211 29.72 -26.82 -26.00
N TYR A 212 29.52 -25.50 -26.02
CA TYR A 212 29.57 -24.67 -24.81
C TYR A 212 28.37 -24.90 -23.90
N LEU A 213 27.16 -25.09 -24.47
CA LEU A 213 25.97 -25.41 -23.69
C LEU A 213 26.07 -26.78 -23.01
N ARG A 214 26.69 -27.77 -23.65
CA ARG A 214 27.00 -29.07 -23.02
C ARG A 214 28.00 -28.92 -21.88
N ALA A 215 29.00 -28.05 -22.03
CA ALA A 215 29.95 -27.75 -20.95
C ALA A 215 29.25 -27.06 -19.75
N VAL A 216 28.36 -26.09 -20.01
CA VAL A 216 27.54 -25.45 -18.95
C VAL A 216 26.65 -26.48 -18.25
N HIS A 217 25.96 -27.34 -19.01
CA HIS A 217 25.13 -28.41 -18.45
C HIS A 217 25.94 -29.36 -17.56
N ALA A 218 27.14 -29.77 -18.01
CA ALA A 218 28.02 -30.61 -17.22
C ALA A 218 28.51 -29.89 -15.94
N ALA A 219 28.85 -28.61 -16.03
CA ALA A 219 29.31 -27.82 -14.89
C ALA A 219 28.22 -27.61 -13.82
N TRP A 220 26.95 -27.56 -14.22
CA TRP A 220 25.81 -27.50 -13.29
C TRP A 220 25.44 -28.85 -12.69
N ALA A 221 26.17 -29.92 -13.03
CA ALA A 221 25.93 -31.29 -12.58
C ALA A 221 24.46 -31.73 -12.79
N THR A 222 23.82 -31.26 -13.87
CA THR A 222 22.44 -31.64 -14.18
C THR A 222 22.39 -33.09 -14.67
N PRO A 223 21.45 -33.93 -14.18
CA PRO A 223 21.39 -35.33 -14.54
C PRO A 223 21.18 -35.56 -16.06
N GLY A 224 21.90 -36.53 -16.61
CA GLY A 224 21.76 -36.96 -18.01
C GLY A 224 22.54 -36.11 -19.01
N ALA A 225 22.28 -36.35 -20.30
CA ALA A 225 22.80 -35.53 -21.38
C ALA A 225 21.91 -34.30 -21.61
N LEU A 226 22.49 -33.21 -22.10
CA LEU A 226 21.76 -32.00 -22.49
C LEU A 226 20.62 -32.36 -23.47
N PRO A 227 19.34 -32.14 -23.13
CA PRO A 227 18.25 -32.43 -24.05
C PRO A 227 18.26 -31.39 -25.18
N VAL A 228 18.39 -31.90 -26.40
CA VAL A 228 18.37 -31.11 -27.64
C VAL A 228 17.19 -31.57 -28.48
N SER A 229 16.42 -30.62 -29.01
CA SER A 229 15.31 -30.89 -29.92
C SER A 229 15.37 -29.92 -31.11
N THR A 230 14.72 -30.29 -32.20
CA THR A 230 14.60 -29.41 -33.36
C THR A 230 13.43 -28.45 -33.18
N PRO A 231 13.37 -27.33 -33.91
CA PRO A 231 12.27 -26.39 -33.77
C PRO A 231 10.90 -26.98 -34.13
N GLU A 232 10.87 -27.98 -35.02
CA GLU A 232 9.65 -28.70 -35.43
C GLU A 232 9.13 -29.63 -34.32
N THR A 233 10.02 -30.09 -33.44
CA THR A 233 9.71 -30.99 -32.33
C THR A 233 9.59 -30.27 -30.98
N ALA A 234 9.68 -28.93 -30.98
CA ALA A 234 9.56 -28.10 -29.79
C ALA A 234 8.11 -28.08 -29.28
N VAL A 235 7.83 -28.85 -28.22
CA VAL A 235 6.50 -28.97 -27.61
C VAL A 235 6.53 -28.45 -26.17
N PRO A 236 6.11 -27.19 -25.92
CA PRO A 236 6.23 -26.57 -24.61
C PRO A 236 5.50 -27.27 -23.47
N THR A 237 4.42 -27.97 -23.78
CA THR A 237 3.62 -28.72 -22.79
C THR A 237 4.35 -29.91 -22.17
N ARG A 238 5.47 -30.37 -22.77
CA ARG A 238 6.30 -31.45 -22.23
C ARG A 238 7.43 -30.97 -21.33
N TRP A 239 7.67 -29.66 -21.27
CA TRP A 239 8.78 -29.11 -20.49
C TRP A 239 8.39 -29.01 -19.02
N ALA A 240 9.27 -29.48 -18.15
CA ALA A 240 9.05 -29.43 -16.71
C ALA A 240 9.08 -27.97 -16.20
N PRO A 241 8.41 -27.66 -15.07
CA PRO A 241 8.54 -26.37 -14.41
C PRO A 241 10.01 -26.02 -14.11
N GLY A 242 10.38 -24.75 -14.29
CA GLY A 242 11.77 -24.29 -14.09
C GLY A 242 12.72 -24.56 -15.27
N THR A 243 12.21 -25.06 -16.40
CA THR A 243 13.01 -25.21 -17.63
C THR A 243 13.34 -23.85 -18.25
N LEU A 244 14.62 -23.62 -18.50
CA LEU A 244 15.16 -22.58 -19.36
C LEU A 244 15.31 -23.15 -20.77
N VAL A 245 14.60 -22.57 -21.73
CA VAL A 245 14.69 -22.98 -23.13
C VAL A 245 15.69 -22.10 -23.86
N VAL A 246 16.74 -22.69 -24.42
CA VAL A 246 17.73 -22.01 -25.25
C VAL A 246 17.37 -22.21 -26.71
N TRP A 247 16.91 -21.16 -27.37
CA TRP A 247 16.54 -21.14 -28.78
C TRP A 247 17.71 -20.62 -29.62
N LEU A 248 18.41 -21.55 -30.27
CA LEU A 248 19.55 -21.24 -31.15
C LEU A 248 19.20 -20.92 -32.61
N PRO A 249 18.08 -21.38 -33.21
CA PRO A 249 17.77 -21.07 -34.60
C PRO A 249 17.71 -19.57 -34.87
N GLN A 250 18.22 -19.16 -36.02
CA GLN A 250 18.15 -17.77 -36.50
C GLN A 250 16.77 -17.41 -37.09
N ARG A 251 15.70 -17.94 -36.48
CA ARG A 251 14.31 -17.67 -36.85
C ARG A 251 13.46 -17.47 -35.59
N ALA A 252 12.38 -16.71 -35.72
CA ALA A 252 11.50 -16.41 -34.61
C ALA A 252 10.97 -17.71 -33.96
N PRO A 253 10.94 -17.79 -32.61
CA PRO A 253 10.28 -18.87 -31.91
C PRO A 253 8.79 -18.94 -32.29
N PRO A 254 8.19 -20.14 -32.37
CA PRO A 254 6.78 -20.29 -32.70
C PRO A 254 5.90 -19.73 -31.58
N ALA A 255 4.66 -19.37 -31.92
CA ALA A 255 3.72 -18.74 -31.01
C ALA A 255 3.49 -19.56 -29.71
N SER A 256 3.55 -20.89 -29.78
CA SER A 256 3.42 -21.77 -28.61
C SER A 256 4.57 -21.58 -27.60
N VAL A 257 5.80 -21.39 -28.08
CA VAL A 257 6.98 -21.15 -27.23
C VAL A 257 6.93 -19.75 -26.63
N ILE A 258 6.51 -18.75 -27.41
CA ILE A 258 6.30 -17.39 -26.92
C ILE A 258 5.21 -17.37 -25.83
N ALA A 259 4.07 -18.05 -26.06
CA ALA A 259 3.00 -18.15 -25.07
C ALA A 259 3.41 -18.86 -23.78
N TRP A 260 4.25 -19.90 -23.89
CA TRP A 260 4.83 -20.58 -22.74
C TRP A 260 5.78 -19.66 -21.94
N ALA A 261 6.58 -18.85 -22.64
CA ALA A 261 7.43 -17.85 -22.00
C ALA A 261 6.60 -16.75 -21.32
N THR A 262 5.57 -16.21 -21.98
CA THR A 262 4.70 -15.17 -21.40
C THR A 262 3.95 -15.64 -20.16
N ALA A 263 3.70 -16.94 -20.01
CA ALA A 263 3.04 -17.52 -18.84
C ALA A 263 3.88 -17.53 -17.56
N GLY A 264 5.19 -17.27 -17.63
CA GLY A 264 6.08 -17.25 -16.45
C GLY A 264 7.45 -17.89 -16.63
N SER A 265 7.76 -18.42 -17.82
CA SER A 265 8.99 -19.17 -18.08
C SER A 265 10.11 -18.30 -18.64
N LYS A 266 11.33 -18.87 -18.75
CA LYS A 266 12.49 -18.18 -19.30
C LYS A 266 12.85 -18.73 -20.68
N LEU A 267 12.93 -17.84 -21.66
CA LEU A 267 13.34 -18.14 -23.03
C LEU A 267 14.63 -17.39 -23.36
N LEU A 268 15.69 -18.12 -23.69
CA LEU A 268 17.01 -17.58 -24.03
C LEU A 268 17.26 -17.70 -25.53
N LEU A 269 17.39 -16.56 -26.21
CA LEU A 269 17.57 -16.48 -27.66
C LEU A 269 19.06 -16.32 -28.02
N ALA A 270 19.45 -16.88 -29.17
CA ALA A 270 20.73 -16.53 -29.79
C ALA A 270 20.77 -15.04 -30.18
N ALA A 271 21.99 -14.51 -30.33
CA ALA A 271 22.21 -13.09 -30.63
C ALA A 271 21.49 -12.63 -31.90
N ASP A 272 21.48 -13.50 -32.92
CA ASP A 272 20.95 -13.21 -34.26
C ASP A 272 19.47 -13.62 -34.41
N THR A 273 18.85 -14.19 -33.38
CA THR A 273 17.43 -14.56 -33.42
C THR A 273 16.56 -13.30 -33.26
N PRO A 274 15.54 -13.10 -34.13
CA PRO A 274 14.64 -11.97 -34.00
C PRO A 274 13.86 -12.01 -32.68
N LEU A 275 13.72 -10.85 -32.04
CA LEU A 275 12.98 -10.71 -30.80
C LEU A 275 11.47 -10.91 -31.03
N PRO A 276 10.73 -11.47 -30.06
CA PRO A 276 9.28 -11.57 -30.14
C PRO A 276 8.63 -10.19 -30.29
N LEU A 277 7.66 -10.07 -31.20
CA LEU A 277 6.91 -8.83 -31.40
C LEU A 277 6.11 -8.39 -30.16
N SER A 278 5.83 -9.33 -29.25
CA SER A 278 5.16 -9.09 -27.97
C SER A 278 6.05 -8.49 -26.88
N LEU A 279 7.34 -8.24 -27.18
CA LEU A 279 8.27 -7.62 -26.25
C LEU A 279 8.06 -6.11 -26.20
N ASN A 280 7.50 -5.63 -25.08
CA ASN A 280 7.24 -4.19 -24.89
C ASN A 280 8.34 -3.46 -24.12
N ALA A 281 9.29 -4.19 -23.51
CA ALA A 281 10.35 -3.64 -22.68
C ALA A 281 11.72 -3.75 -23.38
N PRO A 282 12.59 -2.73 -23.25
CA PRO A 282 13.94 -2.81 -23.81
C PRO A 282 14.76 -3.86 -23.06
N LEU A 283 15.66 -4.52 -23.80
CA LEU A 283 16.66 -5.42 -23.22
C LEU A 283 17.63 -4.66 -22.32
N GLN A 284 17.81 -5.15 -21.09
CA GLN A 284 18.73 -4.63 -20.10
C GLN A 284 19.85 -5.65 -19.84
N PRO A 285 21.08 -5.21 -19.57
CA PRO A 285 22.21 -6.10 -19.29
C PRO A 285 21.96 -6.89 -18.00
N LEU A 286 21.93 -8.22 -18.10
CA LEU A 286 21.77 -9.15 -16.97
C LEU A 286 23.12 -9.69 -16.49
N LEU A 287 24.00 -10.04 -17.42
CA LEU A 287 25.34 -10.55 -17.13
C LEU A 287 26.39 -9.80 -17.94
N ARG A 288 27.47 -9.43 -17.25
CA ARG A 288 28.67 -8.83 -17.84
C ARG A 288 29.89 -9.68 -17.51
N ASP A 289 30.88 -9.65 -18.39
CA ASP A 289 32.16 -10.29 -18.14
C ASP A 289 33.03 -9.48 -17.15
N ALA A 290 34.25 -9.96 -16.88
CA ALA A 290 35.16 -9.30 -15.93
C ALA A 290 35.64 -7.93 -16.44
N GLN A 291 35.56 -7.68 -17.75
CA GLN A 291 35.95 -6.45 -18.43
C GLN A 291 34.74 -5.50 -18.62
N GLY A 292 33.55 -5.90 -18.15
CA GLY A 292 32.32 -5.12 -18.23
C GLY A 292 31.57 -5.24 -19.56
N ALA A 293 32.04 -6.06 -20.50
CA ALA A 293 31.33 -6.31 -21.75
C ALA A 293 30.06 -7.13 -21.49
N ARG A 294 29.02 -6.91 -22.31
CA ARG A 294 27.74 -7.59 -22.14
C ARG A 294 27.85 -9.04 -22.60
N VAL A 295 27.34 -9.95 -21.79
CA VAL A 295 27.29 -11.39 -22.12
C VAL A 295 25.84 -11.81 -22.35
N LEU A 296 24.94 -11.36 -21.48
CA LEU A 296 23.53 -11.72 -21.51
C LEU A 296 22.67 -10.51 -21.18
N ASP A 297 21.66 -10.25 -22.01
CA ASP A 297 20.63 -9.25 -21.76
C ASP A 297 19.30 -9.93 -21.40
N ALA A 298 18.42 -9.21 -20.70
CA ALA A 298 17.11 -9.67 -20.25
C ALA A 298 16.03 -8.61 -20.44
N ALA A 299 14.81 -9.03 -20.74
CA ALA A 299 13.62 -8.19 -20.71
C ALA A 299 12.41 -8.98 -20.22
N ALA A 300 11.46 -8.28 -19.59
CA ALA A 300 10.20 -8.87 -19.17
C ALA A 300 9.33 -9.21 -20.40
N LEU A 301 8.71 -10.39 -20.36
CA LEU A 301 7.79 -10.86 -21.40
C LEU A 301 6.56 -11.46 -20.70
N GLY A 302 5.48 -10.69 -20.58
CA GLY A 302 4.31 -11.11 -19.79
C GLY A 302 4.67 -11.33 -18.32
N ARG A 303 4.41 -12.54 -17.80
CA ARG A 303 4.83 -12.98 -16.46
C ARG A 303 6.22 -13.62 -16.44
N GLY A 304 6.81 -13.90 -17.60
CA GLY A 304 8.11 -14.52 -17.76
C GLY A 304 9.17 -13.54 -18.26
N HIS A 305 10.25 -14.10 -18.79
CA HIS A 305 11.42 -13.32 -19.24
C HIS A 305 11.94 -13.85 -20.57
N VAL A 306 12.30 -12.92 -21.46
CA VAL A 306 13.16 -13.23 -22.60
C VAL A 306 14.58 -12.81 -22.26
N LEU A 307 15.53 -13.65 -22.62
CA LEU A 307 16.96 -13.45 -22.45
C LEU A 307 17.59 -13.51 -23.84
N ARG A 308 18.67 -12.77 -24.08
CA ARG A 308 19.40 -12.82 -25.35
C ARG A 308 20.90 -12.80 -25.11
N TRP A 309 21.62 -13.69 -25.77
CA TRP A 309 23.08 -13.63 -25.82
C TRP A 309 23.54 -12.34 -26.52
N ALA A 310 24.53 -11.67 -25.96
CA ALA A 310 25.04 -10.43 -26.53
C ALA A 310 25.77 -10.66 -27.88
N ALA A 311 26.32 -11.86 -28.08
CA ALA A 311 27.00 -12.28 -29.29
C ALA A 311 26.83 -13.80 -29.51
N PRO A 312 27.15 -14.33 -30.71
CA PRO A 312 27.13 -15.77 -30.96
C PRO A 312 27.97 -16.54 -29.94
N LEU A 313 27.53 -17.77 -29.58
CA LEU A 313 28.21 -18.62 -28.60
C LEU A 313 29.50 -19.24 -29.16
N GLN A 314 30.48 -18.39 -29.44
CA GLN A 314 31.81 -18.74 -29.92
C GLN A 314 32.86 -17.88 -29.19
N PRO A 315 34.09 -18.39 -28.96
CA PRO A 315 35.08 -17.68 -28.15
C PRO A 315 35.55 -16.35 -28.74
N GLN A 316 35.57 -16.23 -30.06
CA GLN A 316 36.02 -15.00 -30.73
C GLN A 316 35.05 -13.82 -30.47
N PRO A 317 33.73 -13.95 -30.70
CA PRO A 317 32.78 -12.89 -30.39
C PRO A 317 32.36 -12.84 -28.91
N LEU A 318 32.49 -13.94 -28.17
CA LEU A 318 32.12 -14.01 -26.75
C LEU A 318 33.24 -14.70 -25.93
N PRO A 319 34.35 -13.98 -25.64
CA PRO A 319 35.52 -14.55 -24.95
C PRO A 319 35.20 -15.10 -23.56
N ALA A 320 34.20 -14.53 -22.89
CA ALA A 320 33.74 -14.96 -21.56
C ALA A 320 33.36 -16.46 -21.49
N LEU A 321 33.08 -17.11 -22.62
CA LEU A 321 32.84 -18.57 -22.68
C LEU A 321 34.04 -19.41 -22.22
N LEU A 322 35.25 -18.86 -22.28
CA LEU A 322 36.47 -19.54 -21.87
C LEU A 322 36.83 -19.26 -20.41
N ASP A 323 36.11 -18.36 -19.73
CA ASP A 323 36.35 -18.08 -18.32
C ASP A 323 35.94 -19.28 -17.45
N ALA A 324 36.78 -19.68 -16.50
CA ALA A 324 36.54 -20.83 -15.64
C ALA A 324 35.27 -20.68 -14.75
N ASP A 325 34.92 -19.45 -14.39
CA ASP A 325 33.78 -19.12 -13.54
C ASP A 325 32.49 -18.84 -14.34
N PHE A 326 32.54 -18.91 -15.68
CA PHE A 326 31.40 -18.58 -16.54
C PHE A 326 30.14 -19.40 -16.22
N PRO A 327 30.19 -20.73 -16.08
CA PRO A 327 29.00 -21.51 -15.75
C PRO A 327 28.37 -21.08 -14.42
N THR A 328 29.19 -20.77 -13.40
CA THR A 328 28.72 -20.33 -12.09
C THR A 328 28.08 -18.95 -12.18
N ARG A 329 28.74 -17.98 -12.83
CA ARG A 329 28.18 -16.63 -13.03
C ARG A 329 26.86 -16.66 -13.81
N LEU A 330 26.78 -17.50 -14.84
CA LEU A 330 25.55 -17.69 -15.61
C LEU A 330 24.43 -18.29 -14.74
N GLN A 331 24.74 -19.29 -13.91
CA GLN A 331 23.76 -19.88 -13.00
C GLN A 331 23.21 -18.85 -12.01
N GLU A 332 24.09 -18.05 -11.42
CA GLU A 332 23.70 -17.03 -10.44
C GLU A 332 22.87 -15.90 -11.07
N ALA A 333 23.18 -15.51 -12.31
CA ALA A 333 22.36 -14.56 -13.07
C ALA A 333 20.97 -15.13 -13.42
N LEU A 334 20.87 -16.43 -13.72
CA LEU A 334 19.62 -17.09 -14.06
C LEU A 334 18.79 -17.50 -12.84
N GLN A 335 19.43 -17.74 -11.70
CA GLN A 335 18.79 -18.11 -10.44
C GLN A 335 19.39 -17.26 -9.31
N PRO A 336 18.99 -15.98 -9.21
CA PRO A 336 19.46 -15.14 -8.13
C PRO A 336 19.10 -15.78 -6.80
N ARG A 337 20.09 -15.92 -5.91
CA ARG A 337 19.87 -16.51 -4.59
C ARG A 337 18.87 -15.63 -3.83
N PRO A 338 17.89 -16.22 -3.13
CA PRO A 338 17.01 -15.44 -2.27
C PRO A 338 17.87 -14.69 -1.25
N THR A 339 17.60 -13.40 -1.09
CA THR A 339 18.32 -12.60 -0.10
C THR A 339 17.96 -13.10 1.28
N PRO A 340 18.93 -13.22 2.21
CA PRO A 340 18.65 -13.69 3.55
C PRO A 340 17.66 -12.73 4.23
N GLN A 341 16.45 -13.23 4.51
CA GLN A 341 15.37 -12.40 5.06
C GLN A 341 15.42 -12.32 6.60
N ARG A 342 16.29 -13.09 7.26
CA ARG A 342 16.42 -13.16 8.73
C ARG A 342 17.84 -12.85 9.17
N ALA A 343 17.97 -12.24 10.32
CA ALA A 343 19.25 -12.05 11.02
C ALA A 343 19.10 -12.42 12.51
N VAL A 344 20.23 -12.54 13.18
CA VAL A 344 20.26 -12.71 14.64
C VAL A 344 19.83 -11.39 15.28
N ALA A 345 18.76 -11.40 16.08
CA ALA A 345 18.17 -10.19 16.66
C ALA A 345 19.16 -9.34 17.47
N GLN A 346 20.15 -9.97 18.12
CA GLN A 346 21.20 -9.26 18.86
C GLN A 346 22.06 -8.37 17.95
N ALA A 347 22.30 -8.77 16.71
CA ALA A 347 23.08 -8.00 15.73
C ALA A 347 22.31 -6.81 15.15
N VAL A 348 20.97 -6.79 15.28
CA VAL A 348 20.08 -5.74 14.75
C VAL A 348 19.62 -4.78 15.85
N ARG A 349 20.33 -4.72 16.99
CA ARG A 349 19.97 -3.84 18.09
C ARG A 349 19.93 -2.37 17.61
N PRO A 350 18.87 -1.61 17.95
CA PRO A 350 18.74 -0.23 17.51
C PRO A 350 19.87 0.63 18.05
N VAL A 351 20.28 1.60 17.24
CA VAL A 351 21.18 2.68 17.64
C VAL A 351 20.36 3.97 17.73
N ARG A 352 20.78 4.89 18.59
CA ARG A 352 20.16 6.20 18.67
C ARG A 352 20.43 6.97 17.38
N GLY A 353 19.36 7.41 16.72
CA GLY A 353 19.40 8.20 15.50
C GLY A 353 18.63 9.52 15.64
N PRO A 354 18.46 10.26 14.54
CA PRO A 354 17.63 11.46 14.54
C PRO A 354 16.18 11.10 14.86
N ALA A 355 15.56 11.88 15.75
CA ALA A 355 14.15 11.71 16.09
C ALA A 355 13.28 12.25 14.95
N ILE A 356 12.64 11.33 14.23
CA ILE A 356 11.62 11.65 13.23
C ILE A 356 10.26 11.57 13.93
N ARG A 357 9.36 12.53 13.69
CA ARG A 357 7.99 12.48 14.20
C ARG A 357 6.99 12.45 13.06
N LEU A 358 6.08 11.48 13.11
CA LEU A 358 4.92 11.41 12.23
C LEU A 358 3.83 12.29 12.84
N SER A 359 3.43 13.34 12.11
CA SER A 359 2.22 14.08 12.43
C SER A 359 1.03 13.27 11.91
N ILE A 360 0.27 12.66 12.82
CA ILE A 360 -1.01 12.04 12.46
C ILE A 360 -2.00 13.17 12.14
N ASP A 361 -2.56 13.15 10.93
CA ASP A 361 -3.57 14.12 10.52
C ASP A 361 -4.82 14.00 11.40
N PRO A 362 -5.37 15.10 11.90
CA PRO A 362 -6.57 15.07 12.72
C PRO A 362 -7.77 14.61 11.88
N GLN A 363 -8.66 13.81 12.47
CA GLN A 363 -9.83 13.28 11.78
C GLN A 363 -10.87 14.38 11.55
N PRO A 364 -11.23 14.71 10.29
CA PRO A 364 -12.19 15.77 10.01
C PRO A 364 -13.61 15.34 10.36
N LEU A 365 -14.36 16.21 11.04
CA LEU A 365 -15.79 15.99 11.32
C LEU A 365 -16.71 16.39 10.16
N ALA A 366 -16.14 16.91 9.07
CA ALA A 366 -16.88 17.40 7.91
C ALA A 366 -17.92 16.42 7.34
N PRO A 367 -17.65 15.11 7.16
CA PRO A 367 -18.64 14.18 6.58
C PRO A 367 -19.93 14.08 7.42
N TRP A 368 -19.78 14.02 8.74
CA TRP A 368 -20.90 13.97 9.68
C TRP A 368 -21.68 15.30 9.71
N LEU A 369 -20.97 16.43 9.66
CA LEU A 369 -21.57 17.76 9.60
C LEU A 369 -22.33 18.00 8.29
N ILE A 370 -21.82 17.51 7.15
CA ILE A 370 -22.54 17.58 5.86
C ILE A 370 -23.86 16.81 5.96
N GLY A 371 -23.84 15.61 6.53
CA GLY A 371 -25.06 14.83 6.78
C GLY A 371 -26.07 15.58 7.64
N LEU A 372 -25.61 16.21 8.73
CA LEU A 372 -26.44 17.06 9.58
C LEU A 372 -27.03 18.27 8.83
N VAL A 373 -26.23 18.96 8.02
CA VAL A 373 -26.66 20.10 7.19
C VAL A 373 -27.72 19.68 6.18
N LEU A 374 -27.54 18.55 5.49
CA LEU A 374 -28.52 18.02 4.53
C LEU A 374 -29.85 17.63 5.22
N LEU A 375 -29.77 17.03 6.41
CA LEU A 375 -30.94 16.70 7.21
C LEU A 375 -31.69 17.97 7.64
N LEU A 376 -30.98 18.99 8.14
CA LEU A 376 -31.56 20.28 8.50
C LEU A 376 -32.19 20.98 7.29
N LEU A 377 -31.56 20.88 6.12
CA LEU A 377 -32.10 21.41 4.87
C LEU A 377 -33.40 20.68 4.48
N GLY A 378 -33.46 19.35 4.61
CA GLY A 378 -34.66 18.57 4.37
C GLY A 378 -35.81 18.94 5.31
N ILE A 379 -35.53 19.12 6.60
CA ILE A 379 -36.50 19.59 7.61
C ILE A 379 -36.98 21.01 7.26
N GLU A 380 -36.07 21.91 6.90
CA GLU A 380 -36.40 23.28 6.51
C GLU A 380 -37.31 23.29 5.28
N ARG A 381 -37.00 22.48 4.25
CA ARG A 381 -37.84 22.34 3.05
C ARG A 381 -39.20 21.78 3.39
N TRP A 382 -39.30 20.74 4.22
CA TRP A 382 -40.57 20.14 4.63
C TRP A 382 -41.46 21.11 5.43
N LEU A 383 -40.87 21.85 6.38
CA LEU A 383 -41.58 22.89 7.13
C LEU A 383 -42.03 24.04 6.21
N ALA A 384 -41.23 24.38 5.21
CA ALA A 384 -41.55 25.43 4.24
C ALA A 384 -42.62 25.01 3.21
N THR A 385 -42.73 23.71 2.87
CA THR A 385 -43.71 23.18 1.92
C THR A 385 -44.96 22.59 2.56
N GLY A 386 -45.02 22.53 3.90
CA GLY A 386 -46.14 21.95 4.63
C GLY A 386 -47.49 22.66 4.40
N PRO A 387 -48.62 21.92 4.48
CA PRO A 387 -49.96 22.39 4.10
C PRO A 387 -50.54 23.52 4.98
N ARG A 388 -49.79 24.01 5.97
CA ARG A 388 -50.16 25.20 6.75
C ARG A 388 -50.15 26.49 5.92
N ARG A 389 -49.55 26.48 4.72
CA ARG A 389 -49.67 27.56 3.72
C ARG A 389 -51.00 27.60 2.97
N GLY A 390 -51.82 26.53 3.02
CA GLY A 390 -53.07 26.43 2.26
C GLY A 390 -54.34 26.78 3.03
N ARG A 391 -54.25 27.17 4.31
CA ARG A 391 -55.42 27.50 5.16
C ARG A 391 -55.59 28.98 5.47
N ALA A 392 -54.97 29.82 4.65
CA ALA A 392 -55.25 31.25 4.55
C ALA A 392 -55.48 31.58 3.07
N ALA A 393 -56.55 31.02 2.51
CA ALA A 393 -57.16 31.46 1.27
C ALA A 393 -58.58 31.91 1.60
#